data_AF-A0A2U8PSI4-F1
#
_entry.id   AF-A0A2U8PSI4-F1
#
_cell.length_a   1.000
_cell.length_b   1.000
_cell.length_c   1.000
_cell.angle_alpha   90.00
_cell.angle_beta   90.00
_cell.angle_gamma   90.00
#
_symmetry.space_group_name_H-M   'P 1'
#
loop_
_entity.id
_entity.type
_entity.pdbx_description
1 polymer ?
#
loop_
_entity_poly.entity_id
_entity_poly.type
_entity_poly.pdbx_seq_one_letter_code
_entity_poly.pdbx_strand_id
1 'polypeptide(L)' 'MSTDYEDSLSMDALNDRIAILEDNIRQLIEQAAAASGEQNESRIADRISQQNEELDRLLKIRESRQKK' A
#
# COMPACT_ATOMS: atom_id res chain seq x y z
N MET A 1 -12.76 1.39 7.86
CA MET A 1 -12.26 2.77 7.76
C MET A 1 -11.64 2.92 6.39
N SER A 2 -11.83 3.94 5.56
CA SER A 2 -12.85 4.98 5.40
C SER A 2 -12.58 5.53 3.99
N THR A 3 -13.27 5.02 2.97
CA THR A 3 -13.11 5.46 1.57
C THR A 3 -13.29 6.98 1.44
N ASP A 4 -14.17 7.55 2.30
CA ASP A 4 -14.44 8.99 2.37
C ASP A 4 -13.20 9.83 2.72
N TYR A 5 -12.26 9.28 3.51
CA TYR A 5 -11.03 10.00 3.85
C TYR A 5 -10.07 10.02 2.65
N GLU A 6 -9.87 8.88 2.00
CA GLU A 6 -8.99 8.75 0.83
C GLU A 6 -9.51 9.58 -0.35
N ASP A 7 -10.82 9.61 -0.55
CA ASP A 7 -11.50 10.44 -1.56
C ASP A 7 -11.43 11.95 -1.26
N SER A 8 -11.14 12.35 -0.02
CA SER A 8 -10.96 13.75 0.38
C SER A 8 -9.51 14.26 0.27
N LEU A 9 -8.52 13.36 0.10
CA LEU A 9 -7.11 13.74 -0.02
C LEU A 9 -6.86 14.63 -1.24
N SER A 10 -5.94 15.58 -1.15
CA SER A 10 -5.42 16.28 -2.33
C SER A 10 -4.62 15.33 -3.23
N MET A 11 -4.33 15.73 -4.48
CA MET A 11 -3.49 14.91 -5.37
C MET A 11 -2.09 14.67 -4.81
N ASP A 12 -1.48 15.70 -4.23
CA ASP A 12 -0.15 15.57 -3.63
C ASP A 12 -0.17 14.62 -2.43
N ALA A 13 -1.15 14.77 -1.52
CA ALA A 13 -1.29 13.87 -0.37
C ALA A 13 -1.59 12.42 -0.78
N LEU A 14 -2.35 12.22 -1.87
CA LEU A 14 -2.61 10.90 -2.44
C LEU A 14 -1.33 10.28 -3.01
N ASN A 15 -0.52 11.05 -3.73
CA ASN A 15 0.76 10.59 -4.28
C ASN A 15 1.77 10.27 -3.17
N ASP A 16 1.86 11.11 -2.14
CA ASP A 16 2.71 10.87 -0.98
C ASP A 16 2.34 9.56 -0.27
N ARG A 17 1.04 9.32 -0.09
CA ARG A 17 0.56 8.08 0.54
C ARG A 17 0.88 6.85 -0.31
N ILE A 18 0.72 6.94 -1.63
CA ILE A 18 1.11 5.88 -2.56
C ILE A 18 2.61 5.58 -2.43
N ALA A 19 3.46 6.61 -2.44
CA ALA A 19 4.90 6.43 -2.30
C ALA A 19 5.29 5.78 -0.96
N ILE A 20 4.61 6.14 0.13
CA ILE A 20 4.80 5.51 1.44
C ILE A 20 4.42 4.01 1.39
N LEU A 21 3.32 3.64 0.75
CA LEU A 21 2.90 2.25 0.63
C LEU A 21 3.87 1.44 -0.22
N GLU A 22 4.34 1.99 -1.35
CA GLU A 22 5.34 1.34 -2.21
C GLU A 22 6.65 1.09 -1.46
N ASP A 23 7.12 2.05 -0.68
CA ASP A 23 8.33 1.88 0.16
C ASP A 23 8.12 0.82 1.25
N ASN A 24 6.98 0.86 1.94
CA ASN A 24 6.66 -0.14 2.96
C ASN A 24 6.58 -1.56 2.37
N ILE A 25 5.98 -1.74 1.20
CA ILE A 25 5.93 -3.04 0.51
C ILE A 25 7.34 -3.52 0.17
N ARG A 26 8.21 -2.63 -0.34
CA ARG A 26 9.61 -2.97 -0.62
C ARG A 26 10.34 -3.44 0.64
N GLN A 27 10.22 -2.70 1.74
CA GLN A 27 10.83 -3.07 3.01
C GLN A 27 10.29 -4.41 3.55
N LEU A 28 9.01 -4.70 3.35
CA LEU A 28 8.42 -5.99 3.74
C LEU A 28 8.94 -7.14 2.88
N ILE A 29 9.14 -6.94 1.58
CA ILE A 29 9.74 -7.94 0.69
C ILE A 29 11.18 -8.23 1.13
N GLU A 30 11.96 -7.21 1.47
CA GLU A 30 13.32 -7.37 2.00
C GLU A 30 13.31 -8.13 3.34
N GLN A 31 12.37 -7.81 4.23
CA GLN A 31 12.18 -8.55 5.48
C GLN A 31 11.78 -10.01 5.25
N ALA A 32 10.91 -10.29 4.27
CA ALA A 32 10.52 -11.66 3.92
C ALA A 32 11.73 -12.47 3.43
N ALA A 33 12.57 -11.87 2.60
CA ALA A 33 13.79 -12.50 2.10
C ALA A 33 14.84 -12.75 3.19
N ALA A 34 14.86 -11.91 4.23
CA ALA A 34 15.78 -12.04 5.36
C ALA A 34 15.25 -12.90 6.52
N ALA A 35 13.93 -13.13 6.59
CA ALA A 35 13.32 -13.92 7.65
C ALA A 35 13.64 -15.41 7.46
N SER A 36 14.06 -16.08 8.53
CA SER A 36 14.15 -17.55 8.56
C SER A 36 12.94 -18.13 9.31
N GLY A 37 12.03 -18.80 8.59
CA GLY A 37 10.97 -19.64 9.17
C GLY A 37 9.53 -19.25 8.76
N GLU A 38 8.71 -20.27 8.49
CA GLU A 38 7.34 -20.16 7.93
C GLU A 38 6.42 -19.18 8.66
N GLN A 39 6.45 -19.13 10.00
CA GLN A 39 5.54 -18.25 10.75
C GLN A 39 5.84 -16.76 10.53
N ASN A 40 7.13 -16.41 10.34
CA ASN A 40 7.52 -15.03 10.05
C ASN A 40 7.19 -14.69 8.60
N GLU A 41 7.45 -15.60 7.67
CA GLU A 41 7.11 -15.45 6.25
C GLU A 41 5.60 -15.24 6.04
N SER A 42 4.75 -16.04 6.69
CA SER A 42 3.28 -15.90 6.61
C SER A 42 2.79 -14.56 7.12
N ARG A 43 3.29 -14.08 8.27
CA ARG A 43 2.91 -12.76 8.80
C ARG A 43 3.35 -11.62 7.89
N ILE A 44 4.53 -11.74 7.28
CA ILE A 44 5.03 -10.73 6.35
C ILE A 44 4.18 -10.74 5.07
N ALA A 45 3.85 -11.93 4.55
CA ALA A 45 2.96 -12.09 3.40
C ALA A 45 1.57 -11.46 3.64
N ASP A 46 0.98 -11.69 4.82
CA ASP A 46 -0.31 -11.07 5.18
C ASP A 46 -0.24 -9.54 5.18
N ARG A 47 0.85 -8.97 5.71
CA ARG A 47 1.07 -7.51 5.71
C ARG A 47 1.29 -6.96 4.31
N ILE A 48 2.03 -7.68 3.46
CA ILE A 48 2.22 -7.33 2.05
C ILE A 48 0.87 -7.32 1.33
N SER A 49 0.01 -8.33 1.56
CA SER A 49 -1.32 -8.40 0.95
C SER A 49 -2.17 -7.18 1.33
N GLN A 50 -2.24 -6.86 2.63
CA GLN A 50 -3.02 -5.72 3.12
C GLN A 50 -2.54 -4.38 2.52
N GLN A 51 -1.23 -4.18 2.39
CA GLN A 51 -0.69 -2.95 1.80
C GLN A 51 -0.91 -2.88 0.28
N ASN A 52 -0.83 -3.99 -0.43
CA ASN A 52 -1.16 -4.03 -1.86
C ASN A 52 -2.63 -3.70 -2.10
N GLU A 53 -3.55 -4.18 -1.24
CA GLU A 53 -4.96 -3.83 -1.32
C GLU A 53 -5.20 -2.34 -1.09
N GLU A 54 -4.49 -1.71 -0.14
CA GLU A 54 -4.55 -0.25 0.06
C GLU A 54 -3.98 0.50 -1.15
N LEU A 55 -2.82 0.06 -1.66
CA LEU A 55 -2.16 0.66 -2.82
C LEU A 55 -3.08 0.63 -4.06
N ASP A 56 -3.70 -0.51 -4.36
CA ASP A 56 -4.62 -0.66 -5.49
C ASP A 56 -5.83 0.30 -5.38
N ARG A 57 -6.39 0.46 -4.17
CA ARG A 57 -7.48 1.42 -3.94
C ARG A 57 -7.03 2.86 -4.24
N LEU A 58 -5.88 3.27 -3.70
CA LEU A 58 -5.38 4.64 -3.91
C LEU A 58 -5.01 4.90 -5.38
N LEU A 59 -4.46 3.91 -6.08
CA LEU A 59 -4.19 4.01 -7.52
C LEU A 59 -5.47 4.22 -8.33
N LYS A 60 -6.55 3.48 -8.01
CA LYS A 60 -7.87 3.68 -8.64
C LYS A 60 -8.43 5.08 -8.40
N ILE A 61 -8.33 5.59 -7.17
CA ILE A 61 -8.74 6.97 -6.85
C ILE A 61 -7.93 7.97 -7.69
N ARG A 62 -6.60 7.80 -7.75
CA ARG A 62 -5.71 8.68 -8.54
C ARG A 62 -6.09 8.68 -10.02
N GLU A 63 -6.25 7.49 -10.61
CA GLU A 63 -6.64 7.36 -12.01
C GLU A 63 -8.00 7.99 -12.30
N SER A 64 -8.99 7.78 -11.43
CA SER A 64 -10.34 8.34 -11.62
C SER A 64 -10.34 9.86 -11.69
N ARG A 65 -9.43 10.50 -10.96
CA ARG A 65 -9.29 11.95 -10.90
C ARG A 65 -8.43 12.52 -12.03
N GLN A 66 -7.47 11.75 -12.56
CA GLN A 66 -6.71 12.14 -13.76
C GLN A 66 -7.54 12.09 -15.05
N LYS A 67 -8.62 11.30 -15.05
CA LYS A 67 -9.57 11.18 -16.18
C LYS A 67 -10.69 12.22 -16.16
N LYS A 68 -10.76 13.06 -15.13
CA LYS A 68 -11.68 14.21 -15.03
C LYS A 68 -11.02 15.48 -15.56
#